data_AF-A0A285S474-F1
#
_entry.id   AF-A0A285S474-F1
#
_cell.length_a   1.000
_cell.length_b   1.000
_cell.length_c   1.000
_cell.angle_alpha   90.00
_cell.angle_beta   90.00
_cell.angle_gamma   90.00
#
_symmetry.space_group_name_H-M   'P 1'
#
loop_
_entity.id
_entity.type
_entity.pdbx_description
1 polymer ?
#
loop_
_entity_poly.entity_id
_entity_poly.type
_entity_poly.pdbx_seq_one_letter_code
_entity_poly.pdbx_strand_id
1 'polypeptide(L)'
;MVKEYLFKTRVIVENKVFLLAEDVVKKLGYDSLKSFANAFPELIVEKNGLPKLVEETKYNNIILSDVELSNRIKHLEYTRVDTLRSRAETLRSFYPLKFMLAGGIMERKAYDAGYESVEKYINDVEYPEELNEEKATMIRKADLISSMENTKKKIDDLVDYDVLKKYKIKLIQYMHINEHGLHVEPFLAGNGIFFALYDSDYAFDELKVIDGDLVIPTYDEYEDSFIEKNYGHDISGRDYSNYSCIENILYIISNKEFEDVGVDLMHCQHLGIDFYISQTEMIKMLSPSQYSNIILIDGVEDFEFSKYITPLEDKSI
;
A
#
# COMPACT_ATOMS: atom_id res chain seq x y z
N MET A 1 -23.51 -0.70 -7.41
CA MET A 1 -22.04 -0.94 -7.45
C MET A 1 -21.77 -2.14 -8.33
N VAL A 2 -20.99 -1.96 -9.40
CA VAL A 2 -20.48 -3.09 -10.17
C VAL A 2 -19.44 -3.78 -9.29
N LYS A 3 -19.51 -5.11 -9.16
CA LYS A 3 -18.55 -5.91 -8.39
C LYS A 3 -17.15 -5.68 -8.98
N GLU A 4 -16.31 -4.94 -8.28
CA GLU A 4 -14.91 -4.76 -8.67
C GLU A 4 -14.18 -6.10 -8.52
N TYR A 5 -13.51 -6.52 -9.59
CA TYR A 5 -12.74 -7.76 -9.61
C TYR A 5 -11.26 -7.38 -9.45
N LEU A 6 -10.71 -7.51 -8.25
CA LEU A 6 -9.28 -7.33 -8.01
C LEU A 6 -8.55 -8.65 -8.22
N PHE A 7 -7.31 -8.60 -8.69
CA PHE A 7 -6.49 -9.81 -8.78
C PHE A 7 -6.21 -10.34 -7.38
N LYS A 8 -6.66 -11.57 -7.12
CA LYS A 8 -6.53 -12.24 -5.82
C LYS A 8 -5.16 -12.87 -5.60
N THR A 9 -4.47 -13.19 -6.69
CA THR A 9 -3.18 -13.89 -6.65
C THR A 9 -2.13 -13.02 -7.32
N ARG A 10 -1.15 -12.58 -6.52
CA ARG A 10 0.07 -11.93 -7.01
C ARG A 10 1.24 -12.86 -6.73
N VAL A 11 2.09 -13.05 -7.74
CA VAL A 11 3.28 -13.89 -7.66
C VAL A 11 4.50 -12.98 -7.73
N ILE A 12 5.36 -13.01 -6.72
CA ILE A 12 6.58 -12.21 -6.69
C ILE A 12 7.74 -13.09 -7.16
N VAL A 13 8.40 -12.70 -8.25
CA VAL A 13 9.58 -13.39 -8.79
C VAL A 13 10.63 -12.35 -9.14
N GLU A 14 11.90 -12.55 -8.75
CA GLU A 14 13.00 -11.66 -9.16
C GLU A 14 12.70 -10.16 -8.92
N ASN A 15 12.08 -9.83 -7.78
CA ASN A 15 11.69 -8.46 -7.39
C ASN A 15 10.67 -7.78 -8.32
N LYS A 16 9.91 -8.58 -9.07
CA LYS A 16 8.81 -8.11 -9.92
C LYS A 16 7.51 -8.76 -9.48
N VAL A 17 6.44 -8.01 -9.59
CA VAL A 17 5.10 -8.51 -9.29
C VAL A 17 4.47 -9.00 -10.58
N PHE A 18 4.00 -10.23 -10.51
CA PHE A 18 3.35 -10.91 -11.60
C PHE A 18 1.93 -11.26 -11.24
N LEU A 19 1.08 -11.18 -12.24
CA LEU A 19 -0.28 -11.66 -12.22
C LEU A 19 -0.33 -13.03 -12.90
N LEU A 20 -1.26 -13.88 -12.48
CA LEU A 20 -1.56 -15.09 -13.23
C LEU A 20 -2.08 -14.70 -14.62
N ALA A 21 -1.44 -15.23 -15.67
CA ALA A 21 -1.80 -14.86 -17.04
C ALA A 21 -3.26 -15.22 -17.36
N GLU A 22 -3.80 -16.29 -16.76
CA GLU A 22 -5.20 -16.68 -16.91
C GLU A 22 -6.18 -15.67 -16.32
N ASP A 23 -5.81 -15.01 -15.22
CA ASP A 23 -6.65 -13.97 -14.63
C ASP A 23 -6.58 -12.70 -15.47
N VAL A 24 -5.40 -12.34 -15.98
CA VAL A 24 -5.22 -11.22 -16.91
C VAL A 24 -6.06 -11.41 -18.17
N VAL A 25 -6.06 -12.62 -18.76
CA VAL A 25 -6.88 -13.00 -19.92
C VAL A 25 -8.35 -12.72 -19.66
N LYS A 26 -8.89 -13.22 -18.53
CA LYS A 26 -10.30 -13.03 -18.16
C LYS A 26 -10.62 -11.54 -17.99
N LYS A 27 -9.73 -10.81 -17.32
CA LYS A 27 -9.91 -9.40 -16.98
C LYS A 27 -9.87 -8.49 -18.22
N LEU A 28 -9.03 -8.79 -19.19
CA LEU A 28 -8.95 -8.08 -20.47
C LEU A 28 -10.03 -8.52 -21.47
N GLY A 29 -10.78 -9.58 -21.17
CA GLY A 29 -11.88 -10.08 -22.00
C GLY A 29 -11.42 -10.92 -23.18
N TYR A 30 -10.28 -11.63 -23.06
CA TYR A 30 -9.83 -12.60 -24.05
C TYR A 30 -10.49 -13.96 -23.82
N ASP A 31 -10.90 -14.63 -24.90
CA ASP A 31 -11.56 -15.95 -24.83
C ASP A 31 -10.66 -17.07 -24.29
N SER A 32 -9.34 -16.92 -24.38
CA SER A 32 -8.38 -17.92 -23.93
C SER A 32 -6.99 -17.34 -23.71
N LEU A 33 -6.17 -18.05 -22.94
CA LEU A 33 -4.74 -17.74 -22.80
C LEU A 33 -4.00 -17.80 -24.14
N LYS A 34 -4.43 -18.67 -25.07
CA LYS A 34 -3.84 -18.79 -26.40
C LYS A 34 -4.10 -17.54 -27.26
N SER A 35 -5.33 -16.99 -27.23
CA SER A 35 -5.64 -15.78 -27.98
C SER A 35 -4.91 -14.56 -27.42
N PHE A 36 -4.80 -14.44 -26.09
CA PHE A 36 -4.00 -13.42 -25.45
C PHE A 36 -2.50 -13.55 -25.78
N ALA A 37 -1.93 -14.75 -25.68
CA ALA A 37 -0.52 -15.00 -26.00
C ALA A 37 -0.18 -14.76 -27.48
N ASN A 38 -1.16 -14.89 -28.39
CA ASN A 38 -0.97 -14.50 -29.79
C ASN A 38 -0.96 -12.98 -30.00
N ALA A 39 -1.76 -12.25 -29.22
CA ALA A 39 -1.84 -10.79 -29.29
C ALA A 39 -0.63 -10.12 -28.61
N PHE A 40 -0.17 -10.71 -27.50
CA PHE A 40 0.88 -10.16 -26.64
C PHE A 40 1.88 -11.23 -26.17
N PRO A 41 2.61 -11.89 -27.09
CA PRO A 41 3.54 -12.97 -26.75
C PRO A 41 4.64 -12.52 -25.79
N GLU A 42 5.09 -11.26 -25.88
CA GLU A 42 6.16 -10.65 -25.08
C GLU A 42 5.76 -10.36 -23.62
N LEU A 43 4.47 -10.50 -23.31
CA LEU A 43 3.93 -10.28 -21.97
C LEU A 43 3.85 -11.54 -21.14
N ILE A 44 3.83 -12.71 -21.80
CA ILE A 44 3.84 -14.00 -21.10
C ILE A 44 5.25 -14.31 -20.63
N VAL A 45 5.39 -14.47 -19.32
CA VAL A 45 6.63 -14.88 -18.68
C VAL A 45 6.44 -16.30 -18.15
N GLU A 46 7.34 -17.20 -18.56
CA GLU A 46 7.42 -18.55 -18.05
C GLU A 46 8.59 -18.65 -17.07
N LYS A 47 8.31 -19.14 -15.85
CA LYS A 47 9.30 -19.38 -14.80
C LYS A 47 9.17 -20.83 -14.35
N ASN A 48 10.30 -21.49 -14.10
CA ASN A 48 10.31 -22.91 -13.77
C ASN A 48 9.45 -23.20 -12.53
N GLY A 49 8.50 -24.14 -12.68
CA GLY A 49 7.61 -24.57 -11.60
C GLY A 49 6.43 -23.65 -11.32
N LEU A 50 6.26 -22.54 -12.06
CA LEU A 50 5.15 -21.59 -11.90
C LEU A 50 4.19 -21.64 -13.09
N PRO A 51 2.90 -21.33 -12.89
CA PRO A 51 1.95 -21.07 -13.98
C PRO A 51 2.44 -19.91 -14.87
N LYS A 52 1.84 -19.75 -16.05
CA LYS A 52 2.14 -18.61 -16.94
C LYS A 52 1.82 -17.29 -16.25
N LEU A 53 2.75 -16.35 -16.32
CA LEU A 53 2.70 -15.08 -15.61
C LEU A 53 2.66 -13.89 -16.58
N VAL A 54 2.12 -12.77 -16.12
CA VAL A 54 2.23 -11.45 -16.77
C VAL A 54 2.77 -10.47 -15.76
N GLU A 55 3.83 -9.74 -16.11
CA GLU A 55 4.37 -8.69 -15.24
C GLU A 55 3.31 -7.59 -15.07
N GLU A 56 2.96 -7.25 -13.83
CA GLU A 56 1.83 -6.37 -13.53
C GLU A 56 2.04 -4.96 -14.12
N THR A 57 3.29 -4.49 -14.14
CA THR A 57 3.66 -3.21 -14.80
C THR A 57 3.34 -3.22 -16.29
N LYS A 58 3.58 -4.33 -16.98
CA LYS A 58 3.26 -4.46 -18.40
C LYS A 58 1.75 -4.58 -18.62
N TYR A 59 1.04 -5.28 -17.73
CA TYR A 59 -0.42 -5.31 -17.73
C TYR A 59 -1.02 -3.90 -17.61
N ASN A 60 -0.55 -3.10 -16.65
CA ASN A 60 -1.02 -1.73 -16.46
C ASN A 60 -0.72 -0.83 -17.67
N ASN A 61 0.44 -1.03 -18.32
CA ASN A 61 0.77 -0.29 -19.55
C ASN A 61 -0.23 -0.55 -20.67
N ILE A 62 -0.75 -1.78 -20.81
CA ILE A 62 -1.80 -2.08 -21.80
C ILE A 62 -3.03 -1.23 -21.51
N ILE A 63 -3.49 -1.21 -20.26
CA ILE A 63 -4.69 -0.44 -19.87
C ILE A 63 -4.48 1.05 -20.11
N LEU A 64 -3.32 1.60 -19.71
CA LEU A 64 -3.00 3.01 -19.88
C LEU A 64 -2.90 3.42 -21.36
N SER A 65 -2.49 2.50 -22.22
CA SER A 65 -2.34 2.76 -23.66
C SER A 65 -3.66 2.74 -24.45
N ASP A 66 -4.76 2.27 -23.84
CA ASP A 66 -6.06 2.12 -24.49
C ASP A 66 -7.16 2.81 -23.68
N VAL A 67 -7.67 3.92 -24.22
CA VAL A 67 -8.68 4.77 -23.56
C VAL A 67 -10.01 4.05 -23.33
N GLU A 68 -10.43 3.18 -24.26
CA GLU A 68 -11.68 2.42 -24.10
C GLU A 68 -11.51 1.32 -23.04
N LEU A 69 -10.38 0.64 -23.06
CA LEU A 69 -10.02 -0.38 -22.08
C LEU A 69 -9.89 0.22 -20.67
N SER A 70 -9.25 1.38 -20.55
CA SER A 70 -9.13 2.15 -19.31
C SER A 70 -10.50 2.53 -18.75
N ASN A 71 -11.38 3.07 -19.59
CA ASN A 71 -12.76 3.40 -19.19
C ASN A 71 -13.61 2.17 -18.81
N ARG A 72 -13.30 1.00 -19.37
CA ARG A 72 -13.99 -0.26 -19.07
C ARG A 72 -13.52 -0.88 -17.76
N ILE A 73 -12.20 -0.94 -17.54
CA ILE A 73 -11.60 -1.56 -16.37
C ILE A 73 -11.69 -0.63 -15.16
N LYS A 74 -11.69 0.69 -15.36
CA LYS A 74 -11.89 1.76 -14.37
C LYS A 74 -10.87 1.82 -13.23
N HIS A 75 -10.02 0.81 -13.07
CA HIS A 75 -8.94 0.75 -12.09
C HIS A 75 -7.70 0.08 -12.68
N LEU A 76 -6.51 0.51 -12.26
CA LEU A 76 -5.26 -0.22 -12.54
C LEU A 76 -4.94 -1.13 -11.35
N GLU A 77 -4.11 -2.14 -11.58
CA GLU A 77 -3.68 -3.04 -10.51
C GLU A 77 -2.34 -2.52 -10.00
N TYR A 78 -2.34 -1.84 -8.86
CA TYR A 78 -1.17 -1.11 -8.38
C TYR A 78 -0.31 -1.96 -7.44
N THR A 79 0.68 -2.64 -7.99
CA THR A 79 1.96 -2.87 -7.34
C THR A 79 2.98 -2.01 -8.05
N ARG A 80 2.87 -0.70 -7.82
CA ARG A 80 3.90 0.24 -8.24
C ARG A 80 5.06 0.05 -7.27
N VAL A 81 5.99 -0.86 -7.62
CA VAL A 81 7.28 -0.91 -6.94
C VAL A 81 7.91 0.45 -7.21
N ASP A 82 8.06 1.25 -6.15
CA ASP A 82 8.76 2.51 -6.24
C ASP A 82 10.17 2.23 -6.76
N THR A 83 10.39 2.63 -8.01
CA THR A 83 11.71 2.65 -8.61
C THR A 83 12.14 4.10 -8.70
N LEU A 84 13.45 4.33 -8.63
CA LEU A 84 13.98 5.67 -8.82
C LEU A 84 13.53 6.27 -10.15
N ARG A 85 13.25 5.40 -11.14
CA ARG A 85 12.66 5.75 -12.43
C ARG A 85 11.21 6.23 -12.32
N SER A 86 10.34 5.55 -11.58
CA SER A 86 8.95 6.00 -11.41
C SER A 86 8.85 7.28 -10.60
N ARG A 87 9.72 7.47 -9.59
CA ARG A 87 9.85 8.72 -8.83
C ARG A 87 10.39 9.86 -9.68
N ALA A 88 11.42 9.60 -10.49
CA ALA A 88 11.94 10.53 -11.50
C ALA A 88 10.87 11.03 -12.48
N GLU A 89 10.08 10.11 -13.05
CA GLU A 89 9.01 10.44 -14.00
C GLU A 89 7.90 11.27 -13.33
N THR A 90 7.53 10.94 -12.10
CA THR A 90 6.56 11.71 -11.31
C THR A 90 7.10 13.10 -10.94
N LEU A 91 8.33 13.22 -10.43
CA LEU A 91 8.98 14.51 -10.17
C LEU A 91 8.98 15.40 -11.42
N ARG A 92 9.38 14.86 -12.58
CA ARG A 92 9.35 15.56 -13.86
C ARG A 92 7.96 16.07 -14.23
N SER A 93 6.92 15.28 -13.99
CA SER A 93 5.54 15.66 -14.32
C SER A 93 5.03 16.86 -13.50
N PHE A 94 5.63 17.15 -12.34
CA PHE A 94 5.23 18.25 -11.48
C PHE A 94 5.94 19.58 -11.77
N TYR A 95 7.03 19.60 -12.53
CA TYR A 95 7.74 20.86 -12.83
C TYR A 95 6.87 21.93 -13.51
N PRO A 96 5.97 21.61 -14.45
CA PRO A 96 5.03 22.60 -14.98
C PRO A 96 4.17 23.26 -13.89
N LEU A 97 3.72 22.46 -12.90
CA LEU A 97 2.92 22.96 -11.78
C LEU A 97 3.78 23.76 -10.79
N LYS A 98 4.99 23.28 -10.46
CA LYS A 98 5.94 24.00 -9.61
C LYS A 98 6.30 25.36 -10.22
N PHE A 99 6.48 25.42 -11.54
CA PHE A 99 6.72 26.67 -12.25
C PHE A 99 5.51 27.61 -12.21
N MET A 100 4.29 27.09 -12.32
CA MET A 100 3.07 27.89 -12.19
C MET A 100 2.89 28.50 -10.79
N LEU A 101 3.28 27.78 -9.74
CA LEU A 101 3.10 28.21 -8.34
C LEU A 101 4.29 29.01 -7.80
N ALA A 102 5.51 28.73 -8.28
CA ALA A 102 6.76 29.25 -7.72
C ALA A 102 7.75 29.74 -8.79
N GLY A 103 7.31 29.99 -10.03
CA GLY A 103 8.18 30.35 -11.15
C GLY A 103 9.09 31.55 -10.89
N GLY A 104 8.58 32.63 -10.27
CA GLY A 104 9.40 33.80 -9.93
C GLY A 104 10.50 33.51 -8.89
N ILE A 105 10.32 32.50 -8.03
CA ILE A 105 11.36 32.04 -7.10
C ILE A 105 12.41 31.21 -7.84
N MET A 106 11.97 30.33 -8.75
CA MET A 106 12.87 29.51 -9.58
C MET A 106 13.72 30.37 -10.53
N GLU A 107 13.13 31.40 -11.13
CA GLU A 107 13.84 32.41 -11.95
C GLU A 107 14.95 33.09 -11.17
N ARG A 108 14.65 33.49 -9.93
CA ARG A 108 15.63 34.14 -9.06
C ARG A 108 16.75 33.18 -8.65
N LYS A 109 16.43 31.95 -8.27
CA LYS A 109 17.43 30.91 -7.94
C LYS A 109 18.35 30.60 -9.12
N ALA A 110 17.78 30.46 -10.32
CA ALA A 110 18.55 30.23 -11.54
C ALA A 110 19.52 31.40 -11.83
N TYR A 111 19.05 32.63 -11.68
CA TYR A 111 19.88 33.83 -11.84
C TYR A 111 21.00 33.91 -10.79
N ASP A 112 20.67 33.70 -9.52
CA ASP A 112 21.63 33.75 -8.41
C ASP A 112 22.70 32.63 -8.53
N ALA A 113 22.33 31.48 -9.12
CA ALA A 113 23.24 30.38 -9.41
C ALA A 113 24.03 30.56 -10.74
N GLY A 114 23.82 31.65 -11.47
CA GLY A 114 24.55 31.97 -12.70
C GLY A 114 24.07 31.24 -13.96
N TYR A 115 22.84 30.74 -13.98
CA TYR A 115 22.27 30.01 -15.12
C TYR A 115 21.59 30.95 -16.13
N GLU A 116 21.72 30.61 -17.41
CA GLU A 116 21.17 31.38 -18.54
C GLU A 116 19.65 31.23 -18.71
N SER A 117 19.06 30.18 -18.13
CA SER A 117 17.62 29.96 -18.11
C SER A 117 17.22 29.09 -16.91
N VAL A 118 15.95 29.23 -16.51
CA VAL A 118 15.38 28.38 -15.45
C VAL A 118 15.34 26.92 -15.85
N GLU A 119 15.07 26.64 -17.12
CA GLU A 119 15.05 25.27 -17.63
C GLU A 119 16.43 24.59 -17.52
N LYS A 120 17.51 25.34 -17.77
CA LYS A 120 18.88 24.82 -17.61
C LYS A 120 19.22 24.61 -16.13
N TYR A 121 18.84 25.55 -15.27
CA TYR A 121 18.99 25.41 -13.81
C TYR A 121 18.23 24.20 -13.25
N ILE A 122 16.99 23.99 -13.67
CA ILE A 122 16.18 22.84 -13.27
C ILE A 122 16.87 21.53 -13.66
N ASN A 123 17.33 21.41 -14.90
CA ASN A 123 17.92 20.17 -15.40
C ASN A 123 19.30 19.86 -14.78
N ASP A 124 20.10 20.89 -14.50
CA ASP A 124 21.49 20.72 -14.05
C ASP A 124 21.62 20.68 -12.51
N VAL A 125 20.66 21.23 -11.77
CA VAL A 125 20.75 21.40 -10.30
C VAL A 125 19.51 20.86 -9.59
N GLU A 126 18.35 21.50 -9.78
CA GLU A 126 17.18 21.25 -8.94
C GLU A 126 16.64 19.82 -9.11
N TYR A 127 16.50 19.35 -10.35
CA TYR A 127 16.03 17.99 -10.62
C TYR A 127 17.01 16.91 -10.17
N PRO A 128 18.33 17.01 -10.44
CA PRO A 128 19.32 16.10 -9.86
C PRO A 128 19.32 16.07 -8.32
N GLU A 129 19.14 17.20 -7.64
CA GLU A 129 19.06 17.27 -6.17
C GLU A 129 17.80 16.57 -5.65
N GLU A 130 16.62 16.92 -6.16
CA GLU A 130 15.36 16.25 -5.80
C GLU A 130 15.39 14.76 -6.10
N LEU A 131 16.02 14.35 -7.21
CA LEU A 131 16.18 12.94 -7.55
C LEU A 131 17.15 12.22 -6.59
N ASN A 132 18.18 12.90 -6.09
CA ASN A 132 19.08 12.35 -5.08
C ASN A 132 18.41 12.26 -3.71
N GLU A 133 17.53 13.19 -3.37
CA GLU A 133 16.68 13.12 -2.16
C GLU A 133 15.72 11.94 -2.26
N GLU A 134 15.00 11.77 -3.38
CA GLU A 134 14.17 10.59 -3.63
C GLU A 134 15.01 9.30 -3.58
N LYS A 135 16.22 9.31 -4.14
CA LYS A 135 17.13 8.16 -4.04
C LYS A 135 17.51 7.83 -2.59
N ALA A 136 17.66 8.83 -1.75
CA ALA A 136 18.01 8.66 -0.34
C ALA A 136 16.82 8.15 0.50
N THR A 137 15.59 8.60 0.21
CA THR A 137 14.37 8.09 0.85
C THR A 137 14.06 6.64 0.46
N MET A 138 14.57 6.18 -0.69
CA MET A 138 14.25 4.86 -1.24
C MET A 138 14.99 3.66 -0.62
N ILE A 139 16.06 3.79 0.19
CA ILE A 139 16.78 2.61 0.71
C ILE A 139 17.33 2.77 2.13
N ARG A 140 16.86 1.87 3.04
CA ARG A 140 17.71 0.86 3.74
C ARG A 140 16.94 -0.45 3.95
N LYS A 141 17.37 -1.52 3.27
CA LYS A 141 16.81 -2.89 3.37
C LYS A 141 16.87 -3.48 4.80
N ALA A 142 17.83 -3.03 5.61
CA ALA A 142 17.92 -3.40 7.02
C ALA A 142 16.74 -2.85 7.83
N ASP A 143 16.27 -1.64 7.51
CA ASP A 143 15.15 -0.99 8.20
C ASP A 143 13.83 -1.69 7.82
N LEU A 144 13.73 -2.18 6.58
CA LEU A 144 12.59 -2.99 6.12
C LEU A 144 12.50 -4.33 6.87
N ILE A 145 13.60 -5.08 6.96
CA ILE A 145 13.64 -6.37 7.68
C ILE A 145 13.42 -6.17 9.18
N SER A 146 14.09 -5.19 9.79
CA SER A 146 13.95 -4.92 11.22
C SER A 146 12.57 -4.36 11.59
N SER A 147 11.95 -3.52 10.75
CA SER A 147 10.57 -3.07 10.92
C SER A 147 9.61 -4.26 10.88
N MET A 148 9.77 -5.17 9.91
CA MET A 148 8.95 -6.39 9.82
C MET A 148 9.15 -7.35 11.01
N GLU A 149 10.39 -7.57 11.44
CA GLU A 149 10.70 -8.40 12.62
C GLU A 149 10.15 -7.77 13.91
N ASN A 150 10.25 -6.46 14.06
CA ASN A 150 9.68 -5.73 15.20
C ASN A 150 8.16 -5.80 15.20
N THR A 151 7.51 -5.61 14.05
CA THR A 151 6.05 -5.71 13.95
C THR A 151 5.58 -7.13 14.21
N LYS A 152 6.27 -8.15 13.68
CA LYS A 152 5.95 -9.55 13.98
C LYS A 152 6.05 -9.83 15.48
N LYS A 153 7.14 -9.38 16.12
CA LYS A 153 7.30 -9.52 17.56
C LYS A 153 6.19 -8.80 18.34
N LYS A 154 5.85 -7.57 17.97
CA LYS A 154 4.75 -6.82 18.59
C LYS A 154 3.41 -7.54 18.46
N ILE A 155 3.10 -8.05 17.28
CA ILE A 155 1.88 -8.84 17.04
C ILE A 155 1.90 -10.09 17.92
N ASP A 156 2.98 -10.85 17.91
CA ASP A 156 3.11 -12.08 18.71
C ASP A 156 3.02 -11.80 20.23
N ASP A 157 3.44 -10.60 20.67
CA ASP A 157 3.30 -10.14 22.06
C ASP A 157 1.88 -9.64 22.40
N LEU A 158 1.10 -9.16 21.41
CA LEU A 158 -0.21 -8.54 21.62
C LEU A 158 -1.40 -9.48 21.39
N VAL A 159 -1.31 -10.42 20.45
CA VAL A 159 -2.45 -11.26 20.05
C VAL A 159 -2.22 -12.75 20.28
N ASP A 160 -3.26 -13.42 20.74
CA ASP A 160 -3.34 -14.88 20.74
C ASP A 160 -4.04 -15.36 19.45
N TYR A 161 -3.27 -16.04 18.58
CA TYR A 161 -3.79 -16.56 17.31
C TYR A 161 -4.89 -17.61 17.49
N ASP A 162 -4.90 -18.38 18.59
CA ASP A 162 -5.98 -19.32 18.88
C ASP A 162 -7.28 -18.57 19.24
N VAL A 163 -7.16 -17.41 19.90
CA VAL A 163 -8.28 -16.51 20.18
C VAL A 163 -8.81 -15.89 18.88
N LEU A 164 -7.93 -15.37 18.02
CA LEU A 164 -8.32 -14.86 16.69
C LEU A 164 -9.07 -15.92 15.88
N LYS A 165 -8.53 -17.14 15.83
CA LYS A 165 -9.14 -18.28 15.14
C LYS A 165 -10.49 -18.67 15.72
N LYS A 166 -10.62 -18.71 17.05
CA LYS A 166 -11.86 -19.02 17.77
C LYS A 166 -12.98 -18.04 17.38
N TYR A 167 -12.67 -16.77 17.25
CA TYR A 167 -13.63 -15.71 16.92
C TYR A 167 -13.69 -15.37 15.42
N LYS A 168 -12.99 -16.12 14.57
CA LYS A 168 -12.93 -15.91 13.10
C LYS A 168 -12.45 -14.51 12.70
N ILE A 169 -11.55 -13.94 13.50
CA ILE A 169 -10.86 -12.70 13.18
C ILE A 169 -9.58 -13.05 12.41
N LYS A 170 -9.31 -12.32 11.33
CA LYS A 170 -8.05 -12.38 10.58
C LYS A 170 -7.16 -11.22 10.98
N LEU A 171 -5.87 -11.47 11.05
CA LEU A 171 -4.87 -10.42 11.06
C LEU A 171 -4.51 -10.07 9.61
N ILE A 172 -4.74 -8.82 9.23
CA ILE A 172 -4.32 -8.26 7.94
C ILE A 172 -3.41 -7.06 8.17
N GLN A 173 -2.57 -6.74 7.20
CA GLN A 173 -1.56 -5.70 7.36
C GLN A 173 -1.61 -4.69 6.22
N TYR A 174 -1.29 -3.45 6.57
CA TYR A 174 -1.11 -2.34 5.64
C TYR A 174 0.33 -1.85 5.76
N MET A 175 1.07 -1.81 4.65
CA MET A 175 2.41 -1.22 4.65
C MET A 175 2.46 0.03 3.80
N HIS A 176 3.08 1.06 4.36
CA HIS A 176 3.25 2.33 3.70
C HIS A 176 4.64 2.90 3.97
N ILE A 177 5.10 3.72 3.03
CA ILE A 177 6.37 4.44 3.15
C ILE A 177 6.07 5.90 3.48
N ASN A 178 6.52 6.35 4.64
CA ASN A 178 6.50 7.76 5.05
C ASN A 178 7.94 8.32 5.12
N GLU A 179 8.07 9.57 5.56
CA GLU A 179 9.35 10.28 5.69
C GLU A 179 10.34 9.63 6.68
N HIS A 180 9.85 8.73 7.54
CA HIS A 180 10.64 7.96 8.50
C HIS A 180 10.96 6.53 8.03
N GLY A 181 10.46 6.13 6.85
CA GLY A 181 10.73 4.83 6.24
C GLY A 181 9.48 3.96 6.09
N LEU A 182 9.68 2.63 6.06
CA LEU A 182 8.57 1.67 5.95
C LEU A 182 7.89 1.47 7.30
N HIS A 183 6.58 1.71 7.32
CA HIS A 183 5.70 1.40 8.43
C HIS A 183 4.77 0.24 8.08
N VAL A 184 4.51 -0.64 9.05
CA VAL A 184 3.59 -1.77 8.93
C VAL A 184 2.54 -1.65 10.02
N GLU A 185 1.29 -1.50 9.60
CA GLU A 185 0.13 -1.37 10.46
C GLU A 185 -0.70 -2.65 10.42
N PRO A 186 -0.83 -3.38 11.54
CA PRO A 186 -1.67 -4.55 11.63
C PRO A 186 -3.11 -4.19 12.03
N PHE A 187 -4.07 -4.92 11.45
CA PHE A 187 -5.50 -4.77 11.69
C PHE A 187 -6.16 -6.12 11.96
N LEU A 188 -7.09 -6.14 12.91
CA LEU A 188 -8.06 -7.19 13.12
C LEU A 188 -9.21 -7.02 12.13
N ALA A 189 -9.49 -8.03 11.32
CA ALA A 189 -10.54 -8.03 10.31
C ALA A 189 -11.51 -9.20 10.50
N GLY A 190 -12.79 -8.90 10.61
CA GLY A 190 -13.86 -9.87 10.81
C GLY A 190 -15.21 -9.36 10.33
N ASN A 191 -16.27 -10.08 10.68
CA ASN A 191 -17.63 -9.64 10.36
C ASN A 191 -17.98 -8.37 11.15
N GLY A 192 -18.07 -7.24 10.46
CA GLY A 192 -18.27 -5.92 11.07
C GLY A 192 -17.08 -5.41 11.89
N ILE A 193 -15.91 -6.02 11.79
CA ILE A 193 -14.73 -5.67 12.60
C ILE A 193 -13.57 -5.27 11.68
N PHE A 194 -13.05 -4.07 11.83
CA PHE A 194 -11.83 -3.57 11.20
C PHE A 194 -11.09 -2.65 12.18
N PHE A 195 -10.21 -3.23 13.00
CA PHE A 195 -9.67 -2.57 14.19
C PHE A 195 -8.14 -2.62 14.17
N ALA A 196 -7.47 -1.46 14.24
CA ALA A 196 -6.01 -1.40 14.27
C ALA A 196 -5.44 -1.91 15.60
N LEU A 197 -4.31 -2.61 15.56
CA LEU A 197 -3.62 -3.03 16.77
C LEU A 197 -2.75 -1.87 17.29
N TYR A 198 -3.06 -1.39 18.48
CA TYR A 198 -2.32 -0.33 19.19
C TYR A 198 -1.64 -0.88 20.45
N ASP A 199 -0.40 -0.45 20.70
CA ASP A 199 0.48 -1.11 21.67
C ASP A 199 0.18 -0.82 23.16
N SER A 200 -0.54 0.26 23.51
CA SER A 200 -0.49 0.80 24.89
C SER A 200 -1.64 0.39 25.81
N ASP A 201 -2.85 0.17 25.31
CA ASP A 201 -4.05 0.19 26.18
C ASP A 201 -5.00 -1.01 26.02
N TYR A 202 -4.66 -1.97 25.16
CA TYR A 202 -5.56 -3.06 24.76
C TYR A 202 -4.97 -4.42 25.07
N ALA A 203 -5.74 -5.30 25.72
CA ALA A 203 -5.41 -6.70 25.90
C ALA A 203 -6.03 -7.54 24.76
N PHE A 204 -5.40 -7.52 23.57
CA PHE A 204 -5.95 -8.22 22.40
C PHE A 204 -5.87 -9.75 22.52
N ASP A 205 -4.97 -10.29 23.33
CA ASP A 205 -4.89 -11.71 23.68
C ASP A 205 -6.14 -12.20 24.42
N GLU A 206 -6.85 -11.30 25.11
CA GLU A 206 -8.11 -11.57 25.80
C GLU A 206 -9.37 -11.16 25.01
N LEU A 207 -9.22 -10.77 23.75
CA LEU A 207 -10.36 -10.30 22.95
C LEU A 207 -11.46 -11.35 22.79
N LYS A 208 -12.69 -10.87 22.66
CA LYS A 208 -13.89 -11.69 22.48
C LYS A 208 -14.77 -11.10 21.39
N VAL A 209 -15.53 -11.97 20.73
CA VAL A 209 -16.68 -11.56 19.93
C VAL A 209 -17.94 -12.13 20.56
N ILE A 210 -18.82 -11.24 21.04
CA ILE A 210 -20.05 -11.59 21.75
C ILE A 210 -21.22 -11.04 20.93
N ASP A 211 -22.10 -11.91 20.44
CA ASP A 211 -23.23 -11.52 19.58
C ASP A 211 -22.84 -10.68 18.35
N GLY A 212 -21.59 -10.83 17.88
CA GLY A 212 -21.02 -10.08 16.76
C GLY A 212 -20.20 -8.86 17.18
N ASP A 213 -20.37 -8.35 18.39
CA ASP A 213 -19.63 -7.20 18.92
C ASP A 213 -18.20 -7.57 19.29
N LEU A 214 -17.25 -6.70 18.91
CA LEU A 214 -15.88 -6.76 19.39
C LEU A 214 -15.82 -6.27 20.84
N VAL A 215 -15.33 -7.12 21.73
CA VAL A 215 -15.06 -6.78 23.13
C VAL A 215 -13.58 -7.00 23.40
N ILE A 216 -12.89 -5.95 23.83
CA ILE A 216 -11.46 -6.00 24.17
C ILE A 216 -11.32 -5.42 25.58
N PRO A 217 -10.63 -6.10 26.51
CA PRO A 217 -10.26 -5.48 27.77
C PRO A 217 -9.30 -4.30 27.50
N THR A 218 -9.64 -3.14 28.05
CA THR A 218 -8.92 -1.89 27.84
C THR A 218 -8.50 -1.31 29.17
N TYR A 219 -7.27 -0.82 29.26
CA TYR A 219 -6.78 -0.16 30.47
C TYR A 219 -7.55 1.14 30.73
N ASP A 220 -8.08 1.27 31.94
CA ASP A 220 -8.72 2.49 32.41
C ASP A 220 -7.81 3.18 33.43
N GLU A 221 -7.34 4.39 33.10
CA GLU A 221 -6.43 5.16 33.96
C GLU A 221 -7.08 5.60 35.28
N TYR A 222 -8.41 5.74 35.33
CA TYR A 222 -9.12 6.14 36.54
C TYR A 222 -9.31 4.96 37.49
N GLU A 223 -9.52 3.76 36.95
CA GLU A 223 -9.68 2.52 37.72
C GLU A 223 -8.35 1.77 37.94
N ASP A 224 -7.25 2.20 37.30
CA ASP A 224 -5.91 1.59 37.37
C ASP A 224 -5.97 0.09 37.04
N SER A 225 -6.85 -0.30 36.10
CA SER A 225 -7.14 -1.71 35.78
C SER A 225 -7.72 -1.89 34.38
N PHE A 226 -7.70 -3.13 33.88
CA PHE A 226 -8.35 -3.48 32.61
C PHE A 226 -9.84 -3.72 32.81
N ILE A 227 -10.66 -3.02 32.03
CA ILE A 227 -12.12 -3.17 32.00
C ILE A 227 -12.57 -3.73 30.64
N GLU A 228 -13.56 -4.63 30.65
CA GLU A 228 -14.14 -5.12 29.39
C GLU A 228 -14.90 -4.00 28.69
N LYS A 229 -14.39 -3.55 27.53
CA LYS A 229 -15.02 -2.52 26.73
C LYS A 229 -15.61 -3.10 25.45
N ASN A 230 -16.88 -2.79 25.20
CA ASN A 230 -17.56 -3.18 23.97
C ASN A 230 -17.35 -2.10 22.90
N TYR A 231 -16.65 -2.46 21.83
CA TYR A 231 -16.39 -1.64 20.66
C TYR A 231 -17.43 -1.83 19.55
N GLY A 232 -18.34 -2.79 19.72
CA GLY A 232 -19.44 -3.06 18.80
C GLY A 232 -19.00 -3.72 17.50
N HIS A 233 -19.87 -3.64 16.50
CA HIS A 233 -19.58 -4.06 15.13
C HIS A 233 -20.21 -3.10 14.13
N ASP A 234 -19.66 -3.05 12.92
CA ASP A 234 -20.20 -2.24 11.84
C ASP A 234 -21.55 -2.80 11.36
N ILE A 235 -22.60 -2.01 11.55
CA ILE A 235 -23.98 -2.32 11.15
C ILE A 235 -24.17 -2.44 9.63
N SER A 236 -23.17 -2.09 8.81
CA SER A 236 -23.21 -2.30 7.36
C SER A 236 -23.30 -3.78 6.97
N GLY A 237 -22.95 -4.68 7.89
CA GLY A 237 -22.89 -6.13 7.65
C GLY A 237 -21.73 -6.54 6.74
N ARG A 238 -20.74 -5.65 6.54
CA ARG A 238 -19.52 -5.95 5.79
C ARG A 238 -18.63 -6.87 6.62
N ASP A 239 -18.30 -8.03 6.06
CA ASP A 239 -17.24 -8.88 6.58
C ASP A 239 -15.90 -8.48 5.97
N TYR A 240 -15.13 -7.71 6.75
CA TYR A 240 -13.85 -7.13 6.37
C TYR A 240 -12.79 -8.21 6.11
N SER A 241 -12.95 -9.41 6.66
CA SER A 241 -12.02 -10.53 6.44
C SER A 241 -12.04 -11.10 5.01
N ASN A 242 -13.03 -10.70 4.20
CA ASN A 242 -13.18 -11.12 2.80
C ASN A 242 -12.48 -10.20 1.80
N TYR A 243 -11.84 -9.14 2.29
CA TYR A 243 -11.21 -8.10 1.48
C TYR A 243 -9.80 -7.81 2.02
N SER A 244 -8.93 -7.32 1.16
CA SER A 244 -7.60 -6.85 1.53
C SER A 244 -7.68 -5.61 2.44
N CYS A 245 -6.58 -5.32 3.14
CA CYS A 245 -6.50 -4.16 4.02
C CYS A 245 -6.79 -2.84 3.29
N ILE A 246 -6.27 -2.67 2.08
CA ILE A 246 -6.55 -1.47 1.26
C ILE A 246 -8.01 -1.37 0.85
N GLU A 247 -8.62 -2.46 0.37
CA GLU A 247 -10.05 -2.44 -0.02
C GLU A 247 -10.93 -2.02 1.15
N ASN A 248 -10.56 -2.44 2.36
CA ASN A 248 -11.24 -2.08 3.59
C ASN A 248 -11.02 -0.60 3.94
N ILE A 249 -9.77 -0.12 3.93
CA ILE A 249 -9.45 1.28 4.19
C ILE A 249 -10.16 2.19 3.16
N LEU A 250 -10.08 1.91 1.86
CA LEU A 250 -10.77 2.67 0.81
C LEU A 250 -12.28 2.66 0.98
N TYR A 251 -12.85 1.52 1.33
CA TYR A 251 -14.28 1.42 1.63
C TYR A 251 -14.65 2.31 2.80
N ILE A 252 -13.87 2.28 3.89
CA ILE A 252 -14.14 3.07 5.09
C ILE A 252 -13.99 4.56 4.79
N ILE A 253 -12.89 4.98 4.15
CA ILE A 253 -12.66 6.36 3.68
C ILE A 253 -13.86 6.88 2.87
N SER A 254 -14.45 6.04 2.02
CA SER A 254 -15.55 6.45 1.13
C SER A 254 -16.94 6.42 1.78
N ASN A 255 -17.11 5.75 2.92
CA ASN A 255 -18.44 5.44 3.49
C ASN A 255 -18.62 5.79 4.97
N LYS A 256 -17.55 6.19 5.67
CA LYS A 256 -17.56 6.52 7.09
C LYS A 256 -16.99 7.92 7.32
N GLU A 257 -17.38 8.51 8.44
CA GLU A 257 -16.85 9.81 8.86
C GLU A 257 -15.50 9.64 9.55
N PHE A 258 -14.63 10.63 9.36
CA PHE A 258 -13.32 10.74 9.99
C PHE A 258 -13.24 12.07 10.75
N GLU A 259 -12.62 12.04 11.92
CA GLU A 259 -12.31 13.23 12.72
C GLU A 259 -10.86 13.68 12.44
N ASP A 260 -10.65 14.99 12.28
CA ASP A 260 -9.31 15.58 12.22
C ASP A 260 -8.77 15.74 13.65
N VAL A 261 -7.80 14.91 14.02
CA VAL A 261 -7.18 14.92 15.35
C VAL A 261 -5.89 15.75 15.39
N GLY A 262 -5.57 16.46 14.30
CA GLY A 262 -4.45 17.37 14.16
C GLY A 262 -3.15 16.69 13.69
N VAL A 263 -2.19 17.52 13.27
CA VAL A 263 -0.83 17.08 12.87
C VAL A 263 -0.86 16.05 11.73
N ASP A 264 -1.59 16.34 10.65
CA ASP A 264 -1.76 15.45 9.49
C ASP A 264 -2.34 14.07 9.85
N LEU A 265 -3.20 13.96 10.87
CA LEU A 265 -3.77 12.70 11.31
C LEU A 265 -5.31 12.75 11.34
N MET A 266 -5.93 11.74 10.75
CA MET A 266 -7.38 11.52 10.74
C MET A 266 -7.70 10.26 11.54
N HIS A 267 -8.75 10.31 12.34
CA HIS A 267 -9.24 9.17 13.13
C HIS A 267 -10.59 8.69 12.63
N CYS A 268 -10.73 7.40 12.37
CA CYS A 268 -12.03 6.77 12.11
C CYS A 268 -12.40 5.93 13.33
N GLN A 269 -13.39 6.40 14.09
CA GLN A 269 -13.97 5.65 15.20
C GLN A 269 -15.46 5.43 14.99
N HIS A 270 -15.83 4.18 14.71
CA HIS A 270 -17.21 3.71 14.60
C HIS A 270 -17.34 2.37 15.33
N LEU A 271 -18.56 1.86 15.50
CA LEU A 271 -18.74 0.52 16.06
C LEU A 271 -17.99 -0.52 15.20
N GLY A 272 -17.11 -1.29 15.84
CA GLY A 272 -16.25 -2.30 15.23
C GLY A 272 -15.11 -1.75 14.36
N ILE A 273 -14.97 -0.43 14.21
CA ILE A 273 -13.97 0.19 13.35
C ILE A 273 -13.18 1.23 14.16
N ASP A 274 -11.87 1.03 14.28
CA ASP A 274 -11.01 2.01 14.93
C ASP A 274 -9.65 2.02 14.23
N PHE A 275 -9.32 3.12 13.57
CA PHE A 275 -7.96 3.37 13.10
C PHE A 275 -7.63 4.84 12.80
N TYR A 276 -6.34 5.16 12.84
CA TYR A 276 -5.78 6.42 12.36
C TYR A 276 -5.16 6.28 10.97
N ILE A 277 -5.21 7.35 10.18
CA ILE A 277 -4.53 7.47 8.89
C ILE A 277 -4.14 8.92 8.64
N SER A 278 -3.00 9.18 8.00
CA SER A 278 -2.63 10.57 7.72
C SER A 278 -3.52 11.23 6.65
N GLN A 279 -3.72 12.55 6.71
CA GLN A 279 -4.51 13.26 5.65
C GLN A 279 -3.80 13.11 4.31
N THR A 280 -2.47 13.25 4.32
CA THR A 280 -1.60 13.00 3.16
C THR A 280 -1.85 11.63 2.53
N GLU A 281 -1.94 10.58 3.35
CA GLU A 281 -2.14 9.21 2.88
C GLU A 281 -3.57 8.94 2.40
N MET A 282 -4.56 9.47 3.11
CA MET A 282 -5.96 9.44 2.69
C MET A 282 -6.15 10.11 1.32
N ILE A 283 -5.54 11.28 1.08
CA ILE A 283 -5.56 11.99 -0.22
C ILE A 283 -4.86 11.16 -1.31
N LYS A 284 -3.73 10.53 -0.99
CA LYS A 284 -2.99 9.65 -1.92
C LYS A 284 -3.85 8.44 -2.30
N MET A 285 -4.52 7.80 -1.35
CA MET A 285 -5.43 6.68 -1.58
C MET A 285 -6.65 7.07 -2.42
N LEU A 286 -7.18 8.28 -2.23
CA LEU A 286 -8.31 8.81 -3.01
C LEU A 286 -7.91 9.33 -4.40
N SER A 287 -6.61 9.45 -4.68
CA SER A 287 -6.07 9.97 -5.94
C SER A 287 -5.42 8.85 -6.73
N PRO A 288 -6.08 8.27 -7.76
CA PRO A 288 -5.57 7.10 -8.46
C PRO A 288 -4.19 7.25 -9.13
N SER A 289 -3.71 8.48 -9.31
CA SER A 289 -2.37 8.78 -9.82
C SER A 289 -1.26 8.70 -8.75
N GLN A 290 -1.59 8.56 -7.46
CA GLN A 290 -0.68 8.68 -6.31
C GLN A 290 -0.47 7.41 -5.47
N TYR A 291 -0.92 6.24 -5.94
CA TYR A 291 -0.67 4.93 -5.31
C TYR A 291 0.82 4.49 -5.31
N SER A 292 1.78 5.39 -5.49
CA SER A 292 3.21 5.05 -5.62
C SER A 292 3.84 4.51 -4.35
N ASN A 293 3.26 4.75 -3.16
CA ASN A 293 3.96 4.54 -1.89
C ASN A 293 3.39 3.39 -1.04
N ILE A 294 2.49 2.58 -1.61
CA ILE A 294 1.77 1.56 -0.86
C ILE A 294 2.27 0.18 -1.30
N ILE A 295 2.79 -0.59 -0.34
CA ILE A 295 3.23 -1.96 -0.58
C ILE A 295 2.24 -2.90 0.10
N LEU A 296 1.59 -3.75 -0.68
CA LEU A 296 0.63 -4.74 -0.20
C LEU A 296 1.35 -6.04 0.17
N ILE A 297 1.17 -6.51 1.41
CA ILE A 297 1.41 -7.91 1.80
C ILE A 297 0.14 -8.40 2.50
N ASP A 298 -0.46 -9.44 1.95
CA ASP A 298 -1.66 -10.07 2.52
C ASP A 298 -1.27 -11.42 3.13
N GLY A 299 -1.64 -11.66 4.40
CA GLY A 299 -1.52 -12.94 5.12
C GLY A 299 -0.09 -13.40 5.45
N VAL A 300 0.23 -13.54 6.74
CA VAL A 300 1.49 -14.11 7.21
C VAL A 300 1.54 -15.62 6.92
N GLU A 301 2.42 -16.03 6.00
CA GLU A 301 3.13 -17.33 6.02
C GLU A 301 4.57 -17.15 5.48
N ASP A 302 5.47 -18.02 5.96
CA ASP A 302 6.93 -17.87 6.12
C ASP A 302 7.76 -17.19 5.01
N PHE A 303 8.66 -16.30 5.44
CA PHE A 303 9.68 -15.63 4.61
C PHE A 303 11.06 -16.32 4.70
N GLU A 304 11.11 -17.60 5.06
CA GLU A 304 12.31 -18.37 4.77
C GLU A 304 12.53 -18.31 3.24
N PHE A 305 13.73 -17.90 2.85
CA PHE A 305 14.17 -17.59 1.48
C PHE A 305 13.82 -16.18 0.97
N SER A 306 14.77 -15.25 1.10
CA SER A 306 15.35 -14.54 -0.06
C SER A 306 16.52 -13.64 0.33
N LYS A 307 17.72 -14.23 0.34
CA LYS A 307 18.99 -13.49 0.31
C LYS A 307 19.15 -12.79 -1.06
N TYR A 308 19.72 -11.58 -1.01
CA TYR A 308 20.29 -10.75 -2.10
C TYR A 308 19.36 -9.86 -2.95
N ILE A 309 19.71 -8.57 -3.01
CA ILE A 309 19.56 -7.70 -4.19
C ILE A 309 20.97 -7.68 -4.83
N THR A 310 21.06 -7.89 -6.15
CA THR A 310 22.27 -8.12 -6.95
C THR A 310 23.22 -6.89 -7.03
N PRO A 311 24.46 -7.02 -7.57
CA PRO A 311 25.65 -6.35 -7.06
C PRO A 311 25.70 -4.85 -7.38
N LEU A 312 26.40 -4.09 -6.53
CA LEU A 312 26.98 -2.83 -6.95
C LEU A 312 27.90 -3.12 -8.14
N GLU A 313 27.70 -2.43 -9.25
CA GLU A 313 28.69 -2.41 -10.33
C GLU A 313 30.07 -2.15 -9.72
N ASP A 314 30.97 -3.11 -9.95
CA ASP A 314 32.36 -2.99 -9.57
C ASP A 314 32.95 -1.86 -10.42
N LYS A 315 33.36 -0.76 -9.76
CA LYS A 315 34.19 0.24 -10.40
C LYS A 315 35.57 -0.37 -10.62
N SER A 316 35.83 -0.86 -11.83
CA SER A 316 37.20 -0.95 -12.33
C SER A 316 37.27 -1.01 -13.86
N ILE A 317 37.92 0.05 -14.39
CA ILE A 317 38.45 0.33 -15.75
C ILE A 317 37.50 1.07 -16.68
#